data_AF-A0A840XV96-F1
#
_entry.id   AF-A0A840XV96-F1
#
_cell.length_a   1.000
_cell.length_b   1.000
_cell.length_c   1.000
_cell.angle_alpha   90.00
_cell.angle_beta   90.00
_cell.angle_gamma   90.00
#
_symmetry.space_group_name_H-M   'P 1'
#
loop_
_entity.id
_entity.type
_entity.pdbx_description
1 polymer ?
#
loop_
_entity_poly.entity_id
_entity_poly.type
_entity_poly.pdbx_seq_one_letter_code
_entity_poly.pdbx_strand_id
1 'polypeptide(L)'
;MVLKTIALVLYSAALLIALAFGYGWSFGAMLFNINPGALNSFQAGVQRNLSPALWDSIFVPLLQLPAWVIPVALGTLFVLISALRPGKG
;
A
#
# COMPACT_ATOMS: atom_id res chain seq x y z
N MET A 1 2.39 -20.70 -9.16
CA MET A 1 1.35 -20.84 -8.12
C MET A 1 1.54 -19.84 -6.99
N VAL A 2 2.69 -19.80 -6.29
CA VAL A 2 2.93 -18.90 -5.13
C VAL A 2 2.60 -17.42 -5.38
N LEU A 3 3.07 -16.82 -6.49
CA LEU A 3 2.80 -15.40 -6.79
C LEU A 3 1.31 -15.08 -6.95
N LYS A 4 0.54 -15.99 -7.55
CA LYS A 4 -0.92 -15.84 -7.71
C LYS A 4 -1.63 -15.95 -6.35
N THR A 5 -1.16 -16.82 -5.47
CA THR A 5 -1.68 -16.94 -4.10
C THR A 5 -1.41 -15.66 -3.30
N ILE A 6 -0.21 -15.09 -3.40
CA ILE A 6 0.12 -13.80 -2.76
C ILE A 6 -0.80 -12.68 -3.29
N ALA A 7 -0.98 -12.61 -4.61
CA ALA A 7 -1.89 -11.63 -5.21
C ALA A 7 -3.34 -11.79 -4.70
N LEU A 8 -3.84 -13.03 -4.59
CA LEU A 8 -5.17 -13.29 -4.07
C LEU A 8 -5.31 -12.83 -2.61
N VAL A 9 -4.31 -13.08 -1.76
CA VAL A 9 -4.29 -12.59 -0.38
C VAL A 9 -4.33 -11.05 -0.34
N LEU A 10 -3.58 -10.39 -1.23
CA LEU A 10 -3.57 -8.92 -1.32
C LEU A 10 -4.92 -8.36 -1.80
N TYR A 11 -5.59 -9.01 -2.75
CA TYR A 11 -6.93 -8.61 -3.18
C TYR A 11 -7.98 -8.83 -2.09
N SER A 12 -7.90 -9.94 -1.36
CA SER A 12 -8.76 -10.17 -0.20
C SER A 12 -8.54 -9.13 0.89
N ALA A 13 -7.29 -8.76 1.18
CA ALA A 13 -6.97 -7.69 2.12
C ALA A 13 -7.51 -6.33 1.64
N ALA A 14 -7.36 -6.01 0.35
CA ALA A 14 -7.92 -4.79 -0.22
C ALA A 14 -9.43 -4.72 -0.07
N LEU A 15 -10.14 -5.82 -0.33
CA LEU A 15 -11.59 -5.90 -0.16
C LEU A 15 -11.99 -5.71 1.30
N LEU A 16 -11.31 -6.39 2.23
CA LEU A 16 -11.57 -6.26 3.66
C LEU A 16 -11.32 -4.83 4.16
N ILE A 17 -10.25 -4.19 3.70
CA ILE A 17 -9.97 -2.79 4.00
C ILE A 17 -11.09 -1.90 3.45
N ALA A 18 -11.47 -2.05 2.19
CA ALA A 18 -12.54 -1.24 1.58
C ALA A 18 -13.88 -1.40 2.32
N LEU A 19 -14.21 -2.61 2.79
CA LEU A 19 -15.45 -2.89 3.51
C LEU A 19 -15.42 -2.42 4.98
N ALA A 20 -14.30 -2.59 5.68
CA ALA A 20 -14.19 -2.24 7.10
C ALA A 20 -13.92 -0.75 7.31
N PHE A 21 -13.13 -0.13 6.43
CA PHE A 21 -12.70 1.26 6.53
C PHE A 21 -13.54 2.18 5.61
N GLY A 22 -14.13 1.64 4.55
CA GLY A 22 -14.88 2.42 3.57
C GLY A 22 -14.00 2.89 2.40
N TYR A 23 -14.63 3.03 1.23
CA TYR A 23 -13.93 3.31 -0.03
C TYR A 23 -13.19 4.65 -0.07
N GLY A 24 -13.63 5.63 0.73
CA GLY A 24 -13.05 6.98 0.77
C GLY A 24 -12.00 7.19 1.84
N TRP A 25 -11.69 6.18 2.66
CA TRP A 25 -10.75 6.39 3.77
C TRP A 25 -9.31 6.34 3.25
N SER A 26 -8.57 7.43 3.49
CA SER A 26 -7.17 7.55 3.05
C SER A 26 -6.26 6.58 3.80
N PHE A 27 -5.22 6.11 3.13
CA PHE A 27 -4.23 5.21 3.70
C PHE A 27 -3.54 5.80 4.94
N GLY A 28 -3.22 7.09 4.89
CA GLY A 28 -2.64 7.83 6.01
C GLY A 28 -3.57 7.92 7.22
N ALA A 29 -4.86 8.17 6.99
CA ALA A 29 -5.86 8.17 8.07
C ALA A 29 -5.99 6.78 8.72
N MET A 30 -5.97 5.72 7.92
CA MET A 30 -5.96 4.35 8.44
C MET A 30 -4.71 4.09 9.30
N LEU A 31 -3.52 4.41 8.78
CA LEU A 31 -2.26 4.23 9.53
C LEU A 31 -2.21 5.05 10.82
N PHE A 32 -2.70 6.30 10.77
CA PHE A 32 -2.78 7.16 11.94
C PHE A 32 -3.72 6.60 13.01
N ASN A 33 -4.85 6.00 12.63
CA ASN A 33 -5.76 5.33 13.57
C ASN A 33 -5.14 4.06 14.19
N ILE A 34 -4.31 3.33 13.44
CA ILE A 34 -3.66 2.11 13.94
C ILE A 34 -2.49 2.44 14.86
N ASN A 35 -1.57 3.30 14.40
CA ASN A 35 -0.40 3.69 15.16
C ASN A 35 0.14 5.06 14.68
N PRO A 36 -0.27 6.16 15.33
CA PRO A 36 0.19 7.49 14.96
C PRO A 36 1.68 7.70 15.22
N GLY A 37 2.24 7.04 16.25
CA GLY A 37 3.67 7.11 16.58
C GLY A 37 4.55 6.53 15.48
N ALA A 38 4.12 5.44 14.85
CA ALA A 38 4.82 4.85 13.71
C ALA A 38 4.85 5.79 12.50
N LEU A 39 3.72 6.46 12.19
CA LEU A 39 3.65 7.41 11.08
C LEU A 39 4.56 8.63 11.31
N ASN A 40 4.55 9.17 12.52
CA ASN A 40 5.44 10.28 12.89
C ASN A 40 6.92 9.89 12.85
N SER A 41 7.25 8.68 13.31
CA SER A 41 8.62 8.16 13.25
C SER A 41 9.08 7.96 11.80
N PHE A 42 8.18 7.48 10.94
CA PHE A 42 8.44 7.33 9.51
C PHE A 42 8.67 8.69 8.84
N GLN A 43 7.82 9.68 9.11
CA GLN A 43 8.01 11.05 8.64
C GLN A 43 9.36 11.61 9.07
N ALA A 44 9.68 11.57 10.37
CA ALA A 44 10.94 12.06 10.90
C ALA A 44 12.14 11.31 10.27
N GLY A 45 12.00 10.00 10.04
CA GLY A 45 13.00 9.18 9.36
C GLY A 45 13.27 9.64 7.92
N VAL A 46 12.22 9.88 7.13
CA VAL A 46 12.34 10.39 5.76
C VAL A 46 12.96 11.79 5.75
N GLN A 47 12.47 12.69 6.60
CA GLN A 47 12.95 14.07 6.64
C GLN A 47 14.42 14.17 7.11
N ARG A 48 14.84 13.29 8.03
CA ARG A 48 16.21 13.28 8.58
C ARG A 48 17.23 12.59 7.69
N ASN A 49 16.85 11.53 6.98
CA ASN A 49 17.81 10.67 6.27
C ASN A 49 17.78 10.79 4.74
N LEU A 50 16.69 11.32 4.16
CA LEU A 50 16.54 11.39 2.70
C LEU A 50 16.45 12.85 2.24
N SER A 51 15.28 13.47 2.44
CA SER A 51 15.02 14.87 2.14
C SER A 51 13.62 15.23 2.64
N PRO A 52 13.42 16.41 3.26
CA PRO A 52 12.09 16.88 3.62
C PRO A 52 11.13 16.94 2.43
N ALA A 53 11.61 17.35 1.25
CA ALA A 53 10.76 17.51 0.06
C ALA A 53 10.16 16.18 -0.43
N LEU A 54 10.80 15.03 -0.16
CA LEU A 54 10.29 13.72 -0.53
C LEU A 54 9.04 13.35 0.26
N TRP A 55 8.94 13.80 1.51
CA TRP A 55 7.76 13.58 2.34
C TRP A 55 6.52 14.18 1.66
N ASP A 56 6.59 15.47 1.36
CA ASP A 56 5.46 16.22 0.83
C ASP A 56 5.16 15.84 -0.63
N SER A 57 6.18 15.54 -1.43
CA SER A 57 6.01 15.31 -2.88
C SER A 57 5.64 13.86 -3.24
N ILE A 58 5.99 12.88 -2.40
CA ILE A 58 5.79 11.46 -2.70
C ILE A 58 4.94 10.78 -1.63
N PHE A 59 5.36 10.85 -0.38
CA PHE A 59 4.71 10.08 0.68
C PHE A 59 3.33 10.63 1.03
N VAL A 60 3.15 11.95 1.12
CA VAL A 60 1.84 12.56 1.38
C VAL A 60 0.81 12.20 0.29
N PRO A 61 1.09 12.36 -1.02
CA PRO A 61 0.17 11.90 -2.07
C PRO A 61 -0.18 10.41 -1.98
N LEU A 62 0.80 9.55 -1.68
CA LEU A 62 0.56 8.12 -1.48
C LEU A 62 -0.32 7.84 -0.25
N LEU A 63 -0.12 8.57 0.85
CA LEU A 63 -0.93 8.45 2.06
C LEU A 63 -2.36 8.98 1.84
N GLN A 64 -2.58 9.89 0.89
CA GLN A 64 -3.90 10.40 0.55
C GLN A 64 -4.71 9.45 -0.33
N LEU A 65 -4.06 8.49 -1.00
CA LEU A 65 -4.78 7.46 -1.76
C LEU A 65 -5.70 6.65 -0.85
N PRO A 66 -6.83 6.13 -1.37
CA PRO A 66 -7.67 5.21 -0.61
C PRO A 66 -6.87 4.01 -0.11
N ALA A 67 -7.11 3.60 1.13
CA ALA A 67 -6.33 2.57 1.80
C ALA A 67 -6.28 1.21 1.06
N TRP A 68 -7.33 0.90 0.30
CA TRP A 68 -7.43 -0.33 -0.49
C TRP A 68 -6.59 -0.29 -1.79
N VAL A 69 -6.18 0.88 -2.27
CA VAL A 69 -5.46 1.03 -3.56
C VAL A 69 -4.08 0.39 -3.49
N ILE A 70 -3.36 0.56 -2.37
CA ILE A 70 -2.00 0.02 -2.20
C ILE A 70 -1.98 -1.52 -2.34
N PRO A 71 -2.81 -2.29 -1.61
CA PRO A 71 -2.85 -3.75 -1.79
C PRO A 71 -3.35 -4.18 -3.17
N VAL A 72 -4.28 -3.46 -3.80
CA VAL A 72 -4.68 -3.75 -5.21
C VAL A 72 -3.51 -3.57 -6.17
N ALA A 73 -2.77 -2.47 -6.05
CA ALA A 73 -1.62 -2.19 -6.90
C ALA A 73 -0.54 -3.28 -6.78
N LEU A 74 -0.22 -3.68 -5.54
CA LEU A 74 0.74 -4.77 -5.29
C LEU A 74 0.22 -6.12 -5.80
N GLY A 75 -1.05 -6.45 -5.55
CA GLY A 75 -1.67 -7.68 -6.07
C GLY A 75 -1.61 -7.74 -7.59
N THR A 76 -1.91 -6.64 -8.26
CA THR A 76 -1.85 -6.51 -9.73
C THR A 76 -0.43 -6.73 -10.23
N LEU A 77 0.56 -6.10 -9.60
CA LEU A 77 1.97 -6.28 -9.96
C LEU A 77 2.39 -7.76 -9.87
N PHE A 78 2.00 -8.47 -8.81
CA PHE A 78 2.33 -9.89 -8.65
C PHE A 78 1.63 -10.79 -9.68
N VAL A 79 0.39 -10.47 -10.07
CA VAL A 79 -0.30 -11.18 -11.18
C VAL A 79 0.44 -10.94 -12.49
N LEU A 80 0.80 -9.69 -12.80
CA LEU A 80 1.51 -9.35 -14.03
C LEU A 80 2.87 -10.06 -14.11
N ILE A 81 3.65 -10.04 -13.03
CA ILE A 81 4.93 -10.77 -12.97
C ILE A 81 4.69 -12.27 -13.17
N SER A 82 3.64 -12.83 -12.56
CA SER A 82 3.31 -14.24 -12.76
C SER A 82 2.85 -14.56 -14.18
N ALA A 83 2.21 -13.62 -14.88
CA ALA A 83 1.71 -13.80 -16.25
C ALA A 83 2.81 -13.62 -17.29
N LEU A 84 3.74 -12.70 -17.05
CA LEU A 84 4.88 -12.40 -17.93
C LEU A 84 6.02 -13.41 -17.79
N ARG A 85 6.02 -14.27 -16.76
CA ARG A 85 7.04 -15.31 -16.59
C ARG A 85 6.84 -16.42 -17.63
N PRO A 86 7.70 -16.53 -18.67
CA PRO A 86 7.58 -17.58 -19.66
C PRO A 86 8.04 -18.89 -19.02
N GLY A 87 7.24 -19.96 -19.10
CA GLY A 87 7.72 -21.32 -18.86
C GLY A 87 7.07 -22.14 -17.75
N LYS A 88 5.87 -21.81 -17.25
CA LYS A 88 5.02 -22.76 -16.49
C LYS A 88 3.53 -22.55 -16.80
N GLY A 89 3.15 -22.92 -18.03
CA GLY A 89 1.83 -23.47 -18.32
C GLY A 89 1.84 -24.95 -17.99
#